data_AF-A0A5K1JYB0-F1
#
_entry.id   AF-A0A5K1JYB0-F1
#
_cell.length_a   1.000
_cell.length_b   1.000
_cell.length_c   1.000
_cell.angle_alpha   90.00
_cell.angle_beta   90.00
_cell.angle_gamma   90.00
#
_symmetry.space_group_name_H-M   'P 1'
#
loop_
_entity.id
_entity.type
_entity.pdbx_description
1 polymer ?
#
loop_
_entity_poly.entity_id
_entity_poly.type
_entity_poly.pdbx_seq_one_letter_code
_entity_poly.pdbx_strand_id
1 'polypeptide(L)'
;MQATLDSTGLKHLTRALSCLSKFGDDLVIVATSETFALSSTNSAMTAYGRFKYPRSFFSRYRVESRPMGDEIEELPNVAGQIVTKHLLSILKHKTNEKACEKCEFVITDGPSQSISLDDDEEHDSLESRLT
;
A
#
# COMPACT_ATOMS: atom_id res chain seq x y z
N MET A 1 -6.36 -5.70 2.50
CA MET A 1 -6.76 -5.43 1.11
C MET A 1 -6.48 -6.65 0.24
N GLN A 2 -7.38 -6.95 -0.70
CA GLN A 2 -7.27 -8.05 -1.66
C GLN A 2 -7.71 -7.56 -3.05
N ALA A 3 -6.86 -7.71 -4.06
CA ALA A 3 -7.14 -7.35 -5.44
C ALA A 3 -6.73 -8.46 -6.41
N THR A 4 -7.49 -8.68 -7.46
CA THR A 4 -7.24 -9.73 -8.44
C THR A 4 -7.26 -9.18 -9.86
N LEU A 5 -6.22 -9.49 -10.63
CA LEU A 5 -6.10 -9.19 -12.04
C LEU A 5 -6.24 -10.44 -12.91
N ASP A 6 -6.84 -10.26 -14.07
CA ASP A 6 -6.75 -11.19 -15.19
C ASP A 6 -5.44 -10.96 -15.97
N SER A 7 -5.20 -11.79 -16.99
CA SER A 7 -3.99 -11.67 -17.82
C SER A 7 -3.85 -10.31 -18.53
N THR A 8 -4.95 -9.67 -18.91
CA THR A 8 -4.95 -8.35 -19.57
C THR A 8 -4.61 -7.23 -18.59
N GLY A 9 -5.24 -7.22 -17.43
CA GLY A 9 -4.97 -6.28 -16.35
C GLY A 9 -3.55 -6.39 -15.83
N LEU A 10 -3.03 -7.62 -15.72
CA LEU A 10 -1.64 -7.87 -15.33
C LEU A 10 -0.65 -7.23 -16.31
N LYS A 11 -0.86 -7.38 -17.62
CA LYS A 11 -0.01 -6.73 -18.64
C LYS A 11 -0.01 -5.21 -18.52
N HIS A 12 -1.17 -4.61 -18.26
CA HIS A 12 -1.28 -3.17 -18.04
C HIS A 12 -0.54 -2.73 -16.77
N LEU A 13 -0.69 -3.47 -15.67
CA LEU A 13 -0.02 -3.18 -14.41
C LEU A 13 1.51 -3.29 -14.54
N THR A 14 2.02 -4.35 -15.18
CA THR A 14 3.46 -4.54 -15.40
C THR A 14 4.07 -3.42 -16.25
N ARG A 15 3.35 -2.94 -17.27
CA ARG A 15 3.78 -1.79 -18.08
C ARG A 15 3.79 -0.50 -17.25
N ALA A 16 2.78 -0.26 -16.43
CA ALA A 16 2.73 0.88 -15.52
C ALA A 16 3.88 0.86 -14.52
N LEU A 17 4.16 -0.28 -13.89
CA LEU A 17 5.31 -0.45 -12.99
C LEU A 17 6.65 -0.24 -13.68
N SER A 18 6.79 -0.73 -14.91
CA SER A 18 7.99 -0.48 -15.75
C SER A 18 8.16 1.01 -16.12
N CYS A 19 7.06 1.76 -16.16
CA CYS A 19 7.11 3.21 -16.34
C CYS A 19 7.52 3.91 -15.03
N LEU A 20 6.88 3.57 -13.92
CA LEU A 20 7.17 4.14 -12.60
C LEU A 20 8.61 3.87 -12.15
N SER A 21 9.19 2.71 -12.48
CA SER A 21 10.58 2.39 -12.16
C SER A 21 11.62 3.28 -12.84
N LYS A 22 11.20 4.14 -13.79
CA LYS A 22 12.06 5.14 -14.41
C LYS A 22 12.09 6.46 -13.63
N PHE A 23 11.10 6.71 -12.77
CA PHE A 23 11.02 7.92 -11.95
C PHE A 23 11.87 7.76 -10.69
N GLY A 24 11.64 6.68 -9.94
CA GLY A 24 12.34 6.42 -8.68
C GLY A 24 12.36 4.94 -8.33
N ASP A 25 13.10 4.63 -7.27
CA ASP A 25 13.16 3.27 -6.72
C ASP A 25 11.98 3.00 -5.78
N ASP A 26 11.40 4.04 -5.18
CA ASP A 26 10.27 3.95 -4.26
C ASP A 26 8.92 3.95 -4.97
N LEU A 27 8.09 2.97 -4.63
CA LEU A 27 6.71 2.84 -5.10
C LEU A 27 5.77 3.04 -3.92
N VAL A 28 4.98 4.10 -3.98
CA VAL A 28 3.88 4.36 -3.03
C VAL A 28 2.63 3.68 -3.54
N ILE A 29 2.02 2.86 -2.69
CA ILE A 29 0.77 2.14 -2.93
C ILE A 29 -0.31 2.77 -2.06
N VAL A 30 -1.43 3.13 -2.68
CA VAL A 30 -2.61 3.66 -1.98
C VAL A 30 -3.85 2.92 -2.47
N ALA A 31 -4.59 2.31 -1.56
CA ALA A 31 -5.84 1.62 -1.86
C ALA A 31 -6.99 2.20 -1.04
N THR A 32 -8.04 2.61 -1.73
CA THR A 32 -9.35 3.01 -1.18
C THR A 32 -10.40 1.98 -1.57
N SER A 33 -11.64 2.08 -1.07
CA SER A 33 -12.76 1.22 -1.49
C SER A 33 -13.04 1.29 -3.01
N GLU A 34 -12.77 2.44 -3.63
CA GLU A 34 -13.08 2.68 -5.04
C GLU A 34 -11.87 2.54 -5.97
N THR A 35 -10.64 2.76 -5.47
CA THR A 35 -9.49 2.94 -6.35
C THR A 35 -8.20 2.37 -5.78
N PHE A 36 -7.35 1.86 -6.66
CA PHE A 36 -5.99 1.43 -6.37
C PHE A 36 -5.00 2.31 -7.14
N ALA A 37 -4.10 2.97 -6.43
CA ALA A 37 -3.13 3.89 -7.00
C ALA A 37 -1.70 3.46 -6.70
N LEU A 38 -0.86 3.60 -7.72
CA LEU A 38 0.58 3.41 -7.67
C LEU A 38 1.24 4.71 -8.08
N SER A 39 2.18 5.20 -7.28
CA SER A 39 2.95 6.40 -7.64
C SER A 39 4.41 6.28 -7.27
N SER A 40 5.25 6.99 -8.01
CA SER A 40 6.68 7.12 -7.73
C SER A 40 7.11 8.55 -7.99
N THR A 41 8.04 9.02 -7.17
CA THR A 41 8.68 10.32 -7.29
C THR A 41 10.18 10.09 -7.45
N ASN A 42 10.84 10.91 -8.25
CA ASN A 42 12.30 10.86 -8.32
C ASN A 42 12.97 11.35 -7.02
N SER A 43 14.26 11.04 -6.86
CA SER A 43 15.03 11.39 -5.66
C SER A 43 15.12 12.90 -5.39
N ALA A 44 15.03 13.72 -6.44
CA ALA A 44 15.04 15.18 -6.33
C ALA A 44 13.65 15.80 -6.06
N MET A 45 12.60 14.99 -5.96
CA MET A 45 11.20 15.45 -5.79
C MET A 45 10.70 16.41 -6.89
N THR A 46 11.27 16.33 -8.09
CA THR A 46 10.92 17.20 -9.22
C THR A 46 10.07 16.53 -10.28
N ALA A 47 9.94 15.19 -10.25
CA ALA A 47 9.14 14.43 -11.20
C ALA A 47 8.27 13.41 -10.48
N TYR A 48 6.98 13.39 -10.82
CA TYR A 48 5.96 12.53 -10.23
C TYR A 48 5.22 11.74 -11.31
N GLY A 49 5.09 10.43 -11.11
CA GLY A 49 4.27 9.56 -11.93
C GLY A 49 3.21 8.86 -11.09
N ARG A 50 1.97 8.78 -11.60
CA ARG A 50 0.87 8.06 -10.94
C ARG A 50 0.01 7.29 -11.94
N PHE A 51 -0.27 6.05 -11.61
CA PHE A 51 -1.32 5.25 -12.24
C PHE A 51 -2.42 4.98 -11.22
N LYS A 52 -3.67 5.20 -11.61
CA LYS A 52 -4.86 5.01 -10.76
C LYS A 52 -5.84 4.11 -11.49
N TYR A 53 -6.23 3.02 -10.84
CA TYR A 53 -7.14 2.02 -11.38
C TYR A 53 -8.45 2.05 -10.60
N PRO A 54 -9.62 2.14 -11.27
CA PRO A 54 -10.91 1.99 -10.60
C PRO A 54 -11.10 0.53 -10.15
N ARG A 55 -11.95 0.29 -9.14
CA ARG A 55 -12.24 -1.06 -8.66
C ARG A 55 -12.70 -2.03 -9.75
N SER A 56 -13.36 -1.51 -10.80
CA SER A 56 -13.86 -2.26 -11.96
C SER A 56 -12.76 -2.78 -12.89
N PHE A 57 -11.52 -2.27 -12.75
CA PHE A 57 -10.36 -2.81 -13.46
C PHE A 57 -9.99 -4.21 -12.95
N PHE A 58 -10.31 -4.53 -11.70
CA PHE A 58 -9.98 -5.79 -11.07
C PHE A 58 -11.16 -6.76 -11.19
N SER A 59 -10.87 -8.04 -11.40
CA SER A 59 -11.90 -9.09 -11.36
C SER A 59 -12.46 -9.27 -9.95
N ARG A 60 -11.66 -8.96 -8.93
CA ARG A 60 -12.07 -8.88 -7.52
C ARG A 60 -11.27 -7.78 -6.85
N TYR A 61 -11.94 -6.94 -6.06
CA TYR A 61 -11.32 -5.87 -5.30
C TYR A 61 -12.04 -5.72 -3.96
N ARG A 62 -11.30 -5.85 -2.85
CA ARG A 62 -11.80 -5.75 -1.50
C ARG A 62 -10.81 -4.95 -0.65
N VAL A 63 -11.30 -3.86 -0.09
CA VAL A 63 -10.59 -3.03 0.86
C VAL A 63 -11.52 -2.84 2.04
N GLU A 64 -11.07 -3.18 3.24
CA GLU A 64 -11.89 -3.03 4.43
C GLU A 64 -12.04 -1.55 4.76
N SER A 65 -13.29 -1.10 4.83
CA SER A 65 -13.62 0.23 5.31
C SER A 65 -13.38 0.26 6.82
N ARG A 66 -12.44 1.10 7.30
CA ARG A 66 -12.37 1.37 8.73
C ARG A 66 -13.68 2.05 9.14
N PRO A 67 -14.32 1.66 10.25
CA PRO A 67 -15.51 2.33 10.72
C PRO A 67 -15.15 3.80 11.03
N MET A 68 -15.80 4.72 10.31
CA MET A 68 -15.66 6.16 10.49
C MET A 68 -16.09 6.52 11.92
N GLY A 69 -15.14 6.91 12.76
CA GLY A 69 -15.39 7.95 13.75
C GLY A 69 -15.25 9.29 13.02
N ASP A 70 -16.30 10.09 13.07
CA ASP A 70 -16.49 11.46 12.56
C ASP A 70 -15.39 12.12 11.68
N GLU A 71 -15.82 12.52 10.48
CA GLU A 71 -15.36 13.71 9.73
C GLU A 71 -13.95 13.75 9.11
N ILE A 72 -13.38 12.61 8.70
CA ILE A 72 -12.27 12.63 7.72
C ILE A 72 -12.61 11.73 6.53
N GLU A 73 -13.41 12.28 5.62
CA GLU A 73 -13.49 11.74 4.25
C GLU A 73 -12.08 11.77 3.64
N GLU A 74 -11.69 10.65 3.00
CA GLU A 74 -10.46 10.48 2.21
C GLU A 74 -9.18 9.98 2.90
N LEU A 75 -9.21 9.47 4.13
CA LEU A 75 -8.01 8.77 4.62
C LEU A 75 -7.87 7.41 3.90
N PRO A 76 -6.72 7.11 3.25
CA PRO A 76 -6.55 5.86 2.53
C PRO A 76 -6.62 4.66 3.47
N ASN A 77 -7.50 3.70 3.15
CA ASN A 77 -7.66 2.47 3.93
C ASN A 77 -6.39 1.62 4.00
N VAL A 78 -5.58 1.66 2.93
CA VAL A 78 -4.25 1.07 2.88
C VAL A 78 -3.31 2.05 2.21
N ALA A 79 -2.20 2.36 2.88
CA ALA A 79 -1.10 3.12 2.32
C ALA A 79 0.23 2.48 2.72
N GLY A 80 1.20 2.46 1.82
CA GLY A 80 2.52 1.91 2.10
C GLY A 80 3.52 2.20 0.99
N GLN A 81 4.78 1.89 1.25
CA GLN A 81 5.87 2.09 0.32
C GLN A 81 6.70 0.81 0.20
N ILE A 82 7.06 0.45 -1.03
CA ILE A 82 7.93 -0.68 -1.34
C ILE A 82 8.95 -0.30 -2.41
N VAL A 83 9.99 -1.11 -2.56
CA VAL A 83 10.96 -0.97 -3.66
C VAL A 83 10.32 -1.43 -4.97
N THR A 84 10.20 -0.52 -5.94
CA THR A 84 9.57 -0.73 -7.26
C THR A 84 10.18 -1.93 -7.98
N LYS A 85 11.52 -2.05 -7.94
CA LYS A 85 12.27 -3.13 -8.61
C LYS A 85 11.93 -4.52 -8.06
N HIS A 86 11.62 -4.64 -6.77
CA HIS A 86 11.25 -5.92 -6.16
C HIS A 86 9.87 -6.39 -6.63
N LEU A 87 8.89 -5.47 -6.70
CA LEU A 87 7.58 -5.83 -7.24
C LEU A 87 7.66 -6.15 -8.74
N LEU A 88 8.43 -5.36 -9.50
CA LEU A 88 8.60 -5.56 -10.93
C LEU A 88 9.31 -6.88 -11.27
N SER A 89 10.29 -7.32 -10.46
CA SER A 89 11.01 -8.58 -10.72
C SER A 89 10.09 -9.81 -10.62
N ILE A 90 9.10 -9.77 -9.72
CA ILE A 90 8.07 -10.81 -9.58
C ILE A 90 7.17 -10.83 -10.81
N LEU A 91 6.70 -9.66 -11.26
CA LEU A 91 5.68 -9.57 -12.31
C LEU A 91 6.25 -9.70 -13.73
N LYS A 92 7.52 -9.34 -13.95
CA LYS A 92 8.18 -9.35 -15.27
C LYS A 92 8.76 -10.72 -15.66
N HIS A 93 8.65 -11.75 -14.82
CA HIS A 93 9.18 -13.07 -15.18
C HIS A 93 8.54 -13.58 -16.48
N LYS A 94 9.34 -14.08 -17.43
CA LYS A 94 8.88 -14.49 -18.78
C LYS A 94 7.69 -15.46 -18.77
N THR A 95 7.59 -16.27 -17.73
CA THR A 95 6.48 -17.21 -17.50
C THR A 95 5.16 -16.47 -17.21
N ASN A 96 5.22 -15.35 -16.50
CA ASN A 96 4.03 -14.62 -16.05
C ASN A 96 3.34 -13.85 -17.19
N GLU A 97 4.09 -13.40 -18.20
CA GLU A 97 3.48 -12.68 -19.34
C GLU A 97 2.68 -13.57 -20.29
N LYS A 98 2.99 -14.89 -20.34
CA LYS A 98 2.36 -15.84 -21.27
C LYS A 98 1.49 -16.90 -20.59
N ALA A 99 1.79 -17.28 -19.35
CA ALA A 99 1.11 -18.37 -18.66
C ALA A 99 0.29 -17.92 -17.43
N CYS A 100 0.40 -16.66 -17.00
CA CYS A 100 -0.39 -16.18 -15.86
C CYS A 100 -1.82 -15.85 -16.29
N GLU A 101 -2.76 -16.67 -15.85
CA GLU A 101 -4.20 -16.45 -16.05
C GLU A 101 -4.78 -15.44 -15.05
N LYS A 102 -4.28 -15.51 -13.80
CA LYS A 102 -4.79 -14.73 -12.67
C LYS A 102 -3.65 -14.35 -11.72
N CYS A 103 -3.60 -13.09 -11.31
CA CYS A 103 -2.65 -12.58 -10.32
C CYS A 103 -3.43 -11.96 -9.16
N GLU A 104 -3.08 -12.31 -7.93
CA GLU A 104 -3.73 -11.82 -6.72
C GLU A 104 -2.75 -11.06 -5.84
N PHE A 105 -3.14 -9.86 -5.43
CA PHE A 105 -2.44 -9.02 -4.47
C PHE A 105 -3.18 -9.07 -3.15
N VAL A 106 -2.47 -9.39 -2.08
CA VAL A 106 -2.99 -9.36 -0.72
C VAL A 106 -2.04 -8.50 0.11
N ILE A 107 -2.60 -7.44 0.72
CA ILE A 107 -1.90 -6.60 1.69
C ILE A 107 -2.61 -6.80 3.02
N THR A 108 -1.90 -7.36 3.99
CA THR A 108 -2.35 -7.54 5.36
C THR A 108 -1.51 -6.66 6.26
N ASP A 109 -2.11 -6.09 7.28
CA ASP A 109 -1.34 -5.51 8.38
C ASP A 109 -0.52 -6.63 9.04
N GLY A 110 0.69 -6.28 9.47
CA GLY A 110 1.46 -7.16 10.35
C GLY A 110 0.74 -7.34 11.69
N PRO A 111 1.14 -8.31 12.52
CA PRO A 111 0.63 -8.39 13.87
C PRO A 111 0.82 -7.02 14.53
N SER A 112 -0.29 -6.39 14.92
CA SER A 112 -0.27 -5.15 15.67
C SER A 112 0.58 -5.44 16.90
N GLN A 113 1.78 -4.85 17.00
CA GLN A 113 2.33 -4.62 18.32
C GLN A 113 1.38 -3.61 18.94
N SER A 114 0.35 -4.12 19.61
CA SER A 114 -0.43 -3.35 20.55
C SER A 114 0.59 -2.86 21.57
N ILE A 115 1.07 -1.63 21.38
CA ILE A 115 1.53 -0.84 22.50
C ILE A 115 0.27 -0.67 23.33
N SER A 116 0.10 -1.56 24.32
CA SER A 116 -0.84 -1.40 25.41
C SER A 116 -0.42 -0.12 26.14
N LEU A 117 -0.97 1.01 25.69
CA LEU A 117 -1.00 2.25 26.47
C LEU A 117 -2.13 2.12 27.48
N ASP A 118 -2.01 1.18 28.42
CA ASP A 118 -2.87 1.07 29.61
C ASP A 118 -2.22 0.04 30.53
N ASP A 119 -1.37 0.52 31.45
CA ASP A 119 -1.29 0.17 32.88
C ASP A 119 0.13 0.47 33.42
N ASP A 120 0.42 1.74 33.68
CA ASP A 120 1.39 2.18 34.69
C ASP A 120 1.10 3.66 35.03
N GLU A 121 -0.12 3.92 35.52
CA GLU A 121 -0.38 5.07 36.41
C GLU A 121 0.14 4.74 37.83
N GLU A 122 1.41 4.33 37.98
CA GLU A 122 2.05 4.23 39.29
C GLU A 122 2.68 5.58 39.67
N HIS A 123 1.83 6.40 40.29
CA HIS A 123 2.13 7.17 41.50
C HIS A 123 3.37 8.09 41.45
N ASP A 124 3.12 9.36 41.11
CA ASP A 124 4.01 10.49 41.38
C ASP A 124 4.09 10.74 42.90
N SER A 125 4.84 9.90 43.62
CA SER A 125 5.08 10.09 45.05
C SER A 125 6.15 11.17 45.25
N LEU A 126 5.66 12.39 45.40
CA LEU A 126 6.38 13.51 46.01
C LEU A 126 6.92 13.09 47.39
N GLU A 127 8.21 12.77 47.49
CA GLU A 127 8.93 12.83 48.77
C GLU A 127 10.10 13.80 48.70
N SER A 128 9.81 15.01 49.16
CA SER A 128 10.76 16.00 49.67
C SER A 128 11.45 15.44 50.91
N ARG A 129 12.74 15.12 50.81
CA ARG A 129 13.68 15.10 51.94
C ARG A 129 15.07 15.59 51.50
N LEU A 130 15.22 16.91 51.46
CA LEU A 130 16.53 17.53 51.64
C LEU A 130 16.91 17.43 53.12
N THR A 131 17.90 16.60 53.42
CA THR A 131 18.80 16.78 54.57
C THR A 131 19.71 17.98 54.37
#